data_AF-A1SV80-F1
#
_entry.id   AF-A1SV80-F1
#
_cell.length_a   1.000
_cell.length_b   1.000
_cell.length_c   1.000
_cell.angle_alpha   90.00
_cell.angle_beta   90.00
_cell.angle_gamma   90.00
#
_symmetry.space_group_name_H-M   'P 1'
#
loop_
_entity.id
_entity.type
_entity.pdbx_description
1 polymer ?
#
loop_
_entity_poly.entity_id
_entity_poly.type
_entity_poly.pdbx_seq_one_letter_code
_entity_poly.pdbx_strand_id
1 'polypeptide(L)' 'MKLLTTDEVTKIVGRSRGTLFRWWKKGIFPEPLLYNGRTLGWNEEAVQQWLNKKEQG' A
#
# COMPACT_ATOMS: atom_id res chain seq x y z
N MET A 1 -9.62 11.56 4.57
CA MET A 1 -8.44 10.67 4.58
C MET A 1 -8.85 9.34 5.16
N LYS A 2 -8.84 8.28 4.34
CA LYS A 2 -9.14 6.93 4.78
C LYS A 2 -7.86 6.12 4.81
N LEU A 3 -7.71 5.30 5.85
CA LEU A 3 -6.57 4.43 6.03
C LEU A 3 -6.99 3.01 5.65
N LEU A 4 -6.24 2.42 4.74
CA LEU A 4 -6.41 1.03 4.33
C LEU A 4 -5.53 0.14 5.20
N THR A 5 -6.13 -0.89 5.79
CA THR A 5 -5.34 -1.93 6.47
C THR A 5 -4.58 -2.76 5.45
N THR A 6 -3.56 -3.51 5.89
CA THR A 6 -2.81 -4.42 5.00
C THR A 6 -3.75 -5.34 4.22
N ASP A 7 -4.82 -5.84 4.85
CA ASP A 7 -5.79 -6.71 4.20
C ASP A 7 -6.53 -6.00 3.06
N GLU A 8 -7.02 -4.79 3.30
CA GLU A 8 -7.69 -3.99 2.27
C GLU A 8 -6.75 -3.67 1.12
N VAL A 9 -5.52 -3.26 1.41
CA VAL A 9 -4.54 -2.97 0.35
C VAL A 9 -4.26 -4.23 -0.46
N THR A 10 -4.15 -5.40 0.17
CA THR A 10 -3.95 -6.66 -0.57
C THR A 10 -5.12 -7.03 -1.45
N LYS A 11 -6.37 -6.73 -1.03
CA LYS A 11 -7.57 -6.93 -1.84
C LYS A 11 -7.63 -5.96 -3.02
N ILE A 12 -7.35 -4.69 -2.79
CA ILE A 12 -7.37 -3.63 -3.82
C ILE A 12 -6.27 -3.87 -4.86
N VAL A 13 -5.04 -4.17 -4.41
CA VAL A 13 -3.88 -4.38 -5.28
C VAL A 13 -3.90 -5.79 -5.90
N GLY A 14 -4.70 -6.72 -5.36
CA GLY A 14 -4.77 -8.10 -5.82
C GLY A 14 -3.48 -8.89 -5.59
N ARG A 15 -2.71 -8.54 -4.55
CA ARG A 15 -1.39 -9.15 -4.25
C ARG A 15 -1.27 -9.53 -2.80
N SER A 16 -0.50 -10.57 -2.51
CA SER A 16 -0.28 -11.05 -1.14
C SER A 16 0.54 -10.05 -0.30
N ARG A 17 0.34 -10.09 1.02
CA ARG A 17 1.04 -9.25 2.02
C ARG A 17 2.56 -9.25 1.84
N GLY A 18 3.15 -10.40 1.52
CA GLY A 18 4.60 -10.54 1.31
C GLY A 18 5.09 -9.75 0.09
N THR A 19 4.32 -9.73 -1.00
CA THR A 19 4.61 -8.91 -2.18
C THR A 19 4.54 -7.43 -1.84
N LEU A 20 3.52 -7.03 -1.08
CA LEU A 20 3.35 -5.65 -0.62
C LEU A 20 4.55 -5.17 0.21
N PHE A 21 4.96 -5.97 1.21
CA PHE A 21 6.14 -5.71 2.03
C PHE A 21 7.41 -5.58 1.18
N ARG A 22 7.59 -6.46 0.19
CA ARG A 22 8.75 -6.44 -0.70
C ARG A 22 8.74 -5.20 -1.59
N TRP A 23 7.58 -4.76 -2.05
CA TRP A 23 7.47 -3.58 -2.91
C TRP A 23 7.68 -2.28 -2.17
N TRP A 24 7.11 -2.12 -0.96
CA TRP A 24 7.47 -0.97 -0.12
C TRP A 24 8.97 -0.98 0.10
N LYS A 25 9.56 -2.10 0.55
CA LYS A 25 11.00 -2.15 0.86
C LYS A 25 11.88 -1.81 -0.35
N LYS A 26 11.39 -2.04 -1.57
CA LYS A 26 12.04 -1.67 -2.83
C LYS A 26 11.73 -0.24 -3.31
N GLY A 27 10.90 0.53 -2.60
CA GLY A 27 10.44 1.85 -3.02
C GLY A 27 9.45 1.84 -4.19
N ILE A 28 8.89 0.65 -4.52
CA ILE A 28 7.94 0.50 -5.63
C ILE A 28 6.53 0.84 -5.16
N PHE A 29 6.18 0.53 -3.91
CA PHE A 29 4.85 0.75 -3.33
C PHE A 29 4.91 1.86 -2.27
N PRO A 30 3.84 2.64 -2.08
CA PRO A 30 3.80 3.68 -1.06
C PRO A 30 4.15 3.14 0.34
N GLU A 31 4.87 3.95 1.10
CA GLU A 31 5.18 3.66 2.50
C GLU A 31 3.89 3.64 3.33
N PRO A 32 3.74 2.70 4.26
CA PRO A 32 2.62 2.74 5.17
C PRO A 32 2.77 3.88 6.18
N LEU A 33 1.64 4.21 6.77
CA LEU A 33 1.60 4.97 8.00
C LEU A 33 1.99 4.06 9.16
N LEU A 34 3.07 4.44 9.84
CA LEU A 34 3.54 3.83 11.07
C LEU A 34 2.98 4.62 12.25
N TYR A 35 2.29 3.94 13.16
CA TYR A 35 1.83 4.51 14.41
C TYR A 35 2.51 3.80 15.56
N ASN A 36 3.27 4.55 16.35
CA ASN A 36 4.01 4.04 17.50
C ASN A 36 4.91 2.83 17.18
N GLY A 37 5.59 2.87 16.03
CA GLY A 37 6.47 1.79 15.56
C GLY A 37 5.75 0.56 14.99
N ARG A 38 4.41 0.57 14.89
CA ARG A 38 3.62 -0.48 14.25
C ARG A 38 3.01 0.03 12.95
N THR A 39 2.97 -0.84 11.94
CA THR A 39 2.27 -0.57 10.69
C THR A 39 0.79 -0.41 10.96
N LEU A 40 0.28 0.82 10.85
CA LEU A 40 -1.14 1.14 11.02
C LEU A 40 -1.92 0.80 9.76
N GLY A 41 -1.35 1.10 8.59
CA GLY A 41 -1.96 0.85 7.29
C GLY A 41 -1.37 1.75 6.21
N TRP A 42 -2.02 1.86 5.06
CA TRP A 42 -1.61 2.74 3.97
C TRP A 42 -2.64 3.84 3.76
N ASN A 43 -2.17 5.00 3.33
CA ASN A 43 -3.06 6.05 2.90
C ASN A 43 -3.80 5.61 1.63
N GLU A 44 -5.13 5.62 1.66
CA GLU A 44 -5.97 5.22 0.52
C GLU A 44 -5.62 5.98 -0.76
N GLU A 45 -5.42 7.30 -0.65
CA GLU A 45 -5.10 8.16 -1.77
C GLU A 45 -3.76 7.79 -2.40
N ALA A 46 -2.75 7.49 -1.57
CA ALA A 46 -1.43 7.06 -2.06
C ALA A 46 -1.51 5.71 -2.80
N VAL A 47 -2.31 4.77 -2.30
CA VAL A 47 -2.54 3.46 -2.95
C VAL A 47 -3.29 3.64 -4.27
N GLN A 48 -4.35 4.45 -4.29
CA GLN A 48 -5.12 4.75 -5.49
C GLN A 48 -4.27 5.46 -6.55
N GLN A 49 -3.47 6.44 -6.16
CA GLN A 49 -2.53 7.11 -7.06
C GLN A 49 -1.51 6.13 -7.65
N TRP A 50 -1.01 5.20 -6.83
CA TRP A 50 -0.09 4.17 -7.31
C TRP A 50 -0.73 3.23 -8.33
N LEU A 51 -1.99 2.82 -8.11
CA LEU A 51 -2.75 1.99 -9.05
C LEU A 51 -2.98 2.73 -10.37
N ASN A 52 -3.41 3.99 -10.30
CA ASN A 52 -3.56 4.83 -11.49
C ASN A 52 -2.27 4.97 -12.29
N LYS A 53 -1.11 5.11 -11.62
CA LYS A 53 0.20 5.13 -12.29
C LYS A 53 0.57 3.79 -12.95
N LYS A 54 0.10 2.67 -12.42
CA LYS A 54 0.36 1.33 -12.95
C LYS A 54 -0.51 0.96 -14.14
N GLU A 55 -1.76 1.42 -14.16
CA GLU A 55 -2.72 1.13 -15.24
C GLU A 55 -2.48 1.96 -16.52
N GLN A 56 -1.64 3.01 -16.44
CA GLN A 56 -1.26 3.82 -17.61
C GLN A 56 0.03 3.37 -18.31
N GLY A 57 0.46 2.11 -18.10
CA GLY A 57 1.66 1.52 -18.70
C GLY A 57 1.35 0.35 -19.62
#